data_AF-A0A3C2CLK0-F1
#
_entry.id   AF-A0A3C2CLK0-F1
#
_cell.length_a   1.000
_cell.length_b   1.000
_cell.length_c   1.000
_cell.angle_alpha   90.00
_cell.angle_beta   90.00
_cell.angle_gamma   90.00
#
_symmetry.space_group_name_H-M   'P 1'
#
loop_
_entity.id
_entity.type
_entity.pdbx_description
1 polymer ?
#
loop_
_entity_poly.entity_id
_entity_poly.type
_entity_poly.pdbx_seq_one_letter_code
_entity_poly.pdbx_strand_id
1 'polypeptide(L)'
;IPEEAEKLLSIGHLRTICVERGIKEITVTKRKKMNSGFLARCSPVSLPLSKQTRLERLHPEAYLKESSGELQIPIPEKNPTGVLTEYLQDLVPVLTATA
;
A
#
# COMPACT_ATOMS: atom_id res chain seq x y z
N ILE A 1 -8.90 -0.72 -24.72
CA ILE A 1 -7.50 -1.20 -24.60
C ILE A 1 -7.60 -2.67 -24.21
N PRO A 2 -6.68 -3.58 -24.58
CA PRO A 2 -6.74 -4.96 -24.09
C PRO A 2 -6.72 -5.02 -22.55
N GLU A 3 -7.41 -5.98 -21.94
CA GLU A 3 -7.54 -6.07 -20.48
C GLU A 3 -6.17 -6.15 -19.79
N GLU A 4 -5.23 -6.88 -20.38
CA GLU A 4 -3.85 -7.00 -19.90
C GLU A 4 -3.12 -5.65 -19.92
N ALA A 5 -3.36 -4.84 -20.95
CA ALA A 5 -2.76 -3.52 -21.04
C ALA A 5 -3.36 -2.54 -20.01
N GLU A 6 -4.65 -2.64 -19.70
CA GLU A 6 -5.28 -1.86 -18.61
C GLU A 6 -4.69 -2.25 -17.23
N LYS A 7 -4.43 -3.55 -17.01
CA LYS A 7 -3.75 -4.04 -15.80
C LYS A 7 -2.32 -3.50 -15.68
N LEU A 8 -1.56 -3.50 -16.78
CA LEU A 8 -0.21 -2.94 -16.80
C LEU A 8 -0.21 -1.43 -16.52
N LEU A 9 -1.15 -0.69 -17.08
CA LEU A 9 -1.31 0.74 -16.79
C LEU A 9 -1.66 0.98 -15.33
N SER A 10 -2.51 0.14 -14.74
CA SER A 10 -2.85 0.20 -13.30
C SER A 10 -1.63 -0.04 -12.42
N ILE A 11 -0.75 -0.97 -12.79
CA ILE A 11 0.55 -1.19 -12.12
C ILE A 11 1.46 0.03 -12.30
N GLY A 12 1.53 0.60 -13.50
CA GLY A 12 2.30 1.81 -13.78
C GLY A 12 1.87 2.97 -12.89
N HIS A 13 0.56 3.19 -12.77
CA HIS A 13 0.00 4.21 -11.89
C HIS A 13 0.35 3.97 -10.41
N LEU A 14 0.19 2.74 -9.93
CA LEU A 14 0.59 2.36 -8.57
C LEU A 14 2.08 2.64 -8.34
N ARG A 15 2.95 2.32 -9.30
CA ARG A 15 4.39 2.57 -9.21
C ARG A 15 4.71 4.05 -9.06
N THR A 16 4.04 4.93 -9.81
CA THR A 16 4.22 6.39 -9.68
C THR A 16 3.97 6.85 -8.25
N ILE A 17 2.85 6.42 -7.65
CA ILE A 17 2.47 6.75 -6.27
C ILE A 17 3.51 6.24 -5.27
N CYS A 18 4.05 5.05 -5.50
CA CYS A 18 5.06 4.46 -4.63
C CYS A 18 6.35 5.28 -4.65
N VAL A 19 6.80 5.68 -5.85
CA VAL A 19 8.01 6.49 -6.04
C VAL A 19 7.87 7.85 -5.37
N GLU A 20 6.75 8.53 -5.56
CA GLU A 20 6.44 9.82 -4.90
C GLU A 20 6.50 9.73 -3.37
N ARG A 21 6.23 8.55 -2.82
CA ARG A 21 6.16 8.30 -1.37
C ARG A 21 7.38 7.59 -0.81
N GLY A 22 8.39 7.32 -1.64
CA GLY A 22 9.65 6.67 -1.22
C GLY A 22 9.57 5.16 -1.01
N ILE A 23 8.47 4.53 -1.42
CA ILE A 23 8.28 3.08 -1.32
C ILE A 23 9.05 2.41 -2.44
N LYS A 24 9.93 1.47 -2.08
CA LYS A 24 10.86 0.82 -3.03
C LYS A 24 10.41 -0.56 -3.46
N GLU A 25 9.77 -1.29 -2.56
CA GLU A 25 9.33 -2.66 -2.77
C GLU A 25 7.87 -2.86 -2.35
N ILE A 26 7.14 -3.60 -3.18
CA ILE A 26 5.79 -4.06 -2.88
C ILE A 26 5.72 -5.54 -3.22
N THR A 27 5.28 -6.33 -2.25
CA THR A 27 5.02 -7.76 -2.44
C THR A 27 3.60 -8.09 -2.03
N VAL A 28 2.87 -8.80 -2.88
CA VAL A 28 1.50 -9.25 -2.58
C VAL A 28 1.50 -10.76 -2.44
N THR A 29 0.97 -11.27 -1.33
CA THR A 29 0.88 -12.71 -1.04
C THR A 29 -0.56 -13.11 -0.78
N LYS A 30 -1.00 -14.27 -1.28
CA LYS A 30 -2.36 -14.78 -1.05
C LYS A 30 -2.50 -15.29 0.38
N ARG A 31 -3.55 -14.89 1.10
CA ARG A 31 -3.82 -15.31 2.48
C ARG A 31 -4.95 -16.33 2.51
N LYS A 32 -4.75 -17.46 3.19
CA LYS A 32 -5.68 -18.61 3.17
C LYS A 32 -6.87 -18.48 4.15
N LYS A 33 -6.86 -17.50 5.07
CA LYS A 33 -7.73 -17.50 6.28
C LYS A 33 -8.42 -16.16 6.61
N MET A 34 -8.46 -15.18 5.71
CA MET A 34 -9.02 -13.85 6.01
C MET A 34 -10.07 -13.45 4.96
N ASN A 35 -11.00 -12.56 5.35
CA ASN A 35 -11.98 -11.94 4.46
C ASN A 35 -11.31 -11.12 3.34
N SER A 36 -10.05 -10.73 3.56
CA SER A 36 -9.13 -10.11 2.61
C SER A 36 -8.26 -11.19 1.94
N GLY A 37 -8.39 -11.33 0.62
CA GLY A 37 -7.75 -12.43 -0.11
C GLY A 37 -6.23 -12.29 -0.30
N PHE A 38 -5.70 -11.07 -0.22
CA PHE A 38 -4.27 -10.81 -0.34
C PHE A 38 -3.73 -10.01 0.83
N LEU A 39 -2.43 -10.17 1.10
CA LEU A 39 -1.64 -9.36 2.02
C LEU A 39 -0.56 -8.65 1.22
N ALA A 40 -0.68 -7.33 1.09
CA ALA A 40 0.35 -6.46 0.53
C ALA A 40 1.36 -6.09 1.62
N ARG A 41 2.65 -6.16 1.29
CA ARG A 41 3.76 -5.68 2.11
C ARG A 41 4.48 -4.60 1.33
N CYS A 42 4.56 -3.41 1.89
CA CYS A 42 5.21 -2.25 1.30
C CYS A 42 6.40 -1.84 2.17
N SER A 43 7.54 -1.59 1.55
CA SER A 43 8.76 -1.17 2.25
C SER A 43 9.64 -0.28 1.36
N PRO A 44 10.44 0.65 1.94
CA PRO A 44 10.30 1.15 3.31
C PRO A 44 9.10 2.11 3.39
N VAL A 45 8.40 2.10 4.52
CA VAL A 45 7.31 3.02 4.83
C VAL A 45 7.54 3.65 6.21
N SER A 46 7.53 4.98 6.25
CA SER A 46 7.56 5.76 7.48
C SER A 46 6.25 6.53 7.62
N LEU A 47 5.50 6.25 8.68
CA LEU A 47 4.26 6.95 8.99
C LEU A 47 4.45 7.80 10.25
N PRO A 48 4.10 9.10 10.21
CA PRO A 48 3.96 9.90 11.41
C PRO A 48 2.95 9.27 12.38
N LEU A 49 3.15 9.44 13.70
CA LEU A 49 2.27 8.87 14.74
C LEU A 49 0.78 9.13 14.50
N SER A 50 0.41 10.34 14.04
CA SER A 50 -0.98 10.67 13.72
C SER A 50 -1.58 9.80 12.62
N LYS A 51 -0.78 9.42 11.62
CA LYS A 51 -1.18 8.52 10.53
C LYS A 51 -1.17 7.06 10.99
N GLN A 52 -0.31 6.67 11.92
CA GLN A 52 -0.35 5.34 12.55
C GLN A 52 -1.65 5.12 13.35
N THR A 53 -2.06 6.10 14.16
CA THR A 53 -3.34 6.01 14.88
C THR A 53 -4.53 5.98 13.92
N ARG A 54 -4.48 6.74 12.81
CA ARG A 54 -5.50 6.69 11.76
C ARG A 54 -5.54 5.34 11.06
N LEU A 55 -4.37 4.76 10.80
CA LEU A 55 -4.20 3.43 10.23
C LEU A 55 -4.90 2.37 11.09
N GLU A 56 -4.60 2.31 12.38
CA GLU A 56 -5.23 1.35 13.30
C GLU A 56 -6.76 1.53 13.39
N ARG A 57 -7.23 2.79 13.33
CA ARG A 57 -8.66 3.12 13.39
C ARG A 57 -9.41 2.72 12.12
N LEU A 58 -8.84 2.96 10.94
CA LEU A 58 -9.50 2.71 9.65
C LEU A 58 -9.28 1.28 9.15
N HIS A 59 -8.14 0.68 9.48
CA HIS A 59 -7.69 -0.61 9.00
C HIS A 59 -7.07 -1.41 10.15
N PRO A 60 -7.90 -1.95 11.06
CA PRO A 60 -7.43 -2.65 12.26
C PRO A 60 -6.60 -3.93 11.94
N GLU A 61 -6.75 -4.48 10.74
CA GLU A 61 -5.97 -5.64 10.29
C GLU A 61 -4.63 -5.26 9.64
N ALA A 62 -4.39 -3.97 9.39
CA ALA A 62 -3.15 -3.49 8.83
C ALA A 62 -2.15 -3.16 9.93
N TYR A 63 -0.87 -3.33 9.63
CA TYR A 63 0.18 -3.29 10.64
C TYR A 63 1.44 -2.65 10.06
N LEU A 64 1.97 -1.63 10.74
CA LEU A 64 3.28 -1.07 10.46
C LEU A 64 4.31 -1.66 11.42
N LYS A 65 5.29 -2.37 10.88
CA LYS A 65 6.45 -2.84 11.63
C LYS A 65 7.52 -1.75 11.62
N GLU A 66 7.53 -0.90 12.64
CA GLU A 66 8.46 0.24 12.73
C GLU A 66 9.94 -0.17 12.65
N SER A 67 10.30 -1.32 13.22
CA SER A 67 11.70 -1.80 13.23
C SER A 67 12.27 -2.09 11.85
N SER A 68 11.43 -2.44 10.87
CA SER A 68 11.84 -2.69 9.49
C SER A 68 11.25 -1.70 8.49
N GLY A 69 10.43 -0.75 8.94
CA GLY A 69 9.65 0.13 8.06
C GLY A 69 8.73 -0.65 7.12
N GLU A 70 8.24 -1.82 7.54
CA GLU A 70 7.40 -2.67 6.67
C GLU A 70 5.93 -2.45 7.00
N LEU A 71 5.15 -2.00 6.02
CA LEU A 71 3.71 -1.82 6.14
C LEU A 71 2.98 -3.02 5.52
N GLN A 72 2.22 -3.74 6.33
CA GLN A 72 1.41 -4.87 5.93
C GLN A 72 -0.06 -4.48 5.87
N ILE A 73 -0.70 -4.70 4.73
CA ILE A 73 -2.07 -4.26 4.46
C ILE A 73 -2.84 -5.42 3.84
N PRO A 74 -3.90 -5.92 4.48
CA PRO A 74 -4.79 -6.86 3.85
C PRO A 74 -5.65 -6.15 2.79
N ILE A 75 -5.65 -6.69 1.57
CA ILE A 75 -6.40 -6.14 0.44
C ILE A 75 -7.32 -7.22 -0.16
N PRO A 76 -8.49 -6.83 -0.71
CA PRO A 76 -9.41 -7.78 -1.34
C PRO A 76 -8.83 -8.34 -2.64
N GLU A 77 -9.36 -9.49 -3.11
CA GLU A 77 -8.94 -10.05 -4.40
C GLU A 77 -9.43 -9.21 -5.59
N LYS A 78 -10.54 -8.48 -5.40
CA LYS A 78 -11.11 -7.61 -6.41
C LYS A 78 -10.38 -6.27 -6.41
N ASN A 79 -9.83 -5.89 -7.57
CA ASN A 79 -9.12 -4.63 -7.80
C ASN A 79 -8.00 -4.33 -6.75
N PRO A 80 -7.01 -5.23 -6.57
CA PRO A 80 -6.00 -5.08 -5.53
C PRO A 80 -5.14 -3.82 -5.73
N THR A 81 -4.84 -3.45 -6.98
CA THR A 81 -4.04 -2.26 -7.33
C THR A 81 -4.76 -0.96 -6.99
N GLY A 82 -6.08 -0.87 -7.23
CA GLY A 82 -6.88 0.30 -6.91
C GLY A 82 -7.00 0.52 -5.41
N VAL A 83 -7.33 -0.54 -4.66
CA VAL A 83 -7.45 -0.44 -3.19
C VAL A 83 -6.11 -0.07 -2.55
N LEU A 84 -5.01 -0.68 -3.00
CA LEU A 84 -3.68 -0.33 -2.49
C LEU A 84 -3.30 1.12 -2.83
N THR A 85 -3.67 1.60 -4.02
CA THR A 85 -3.46 2.99 -4.44
C THR A 85 -4.16 3.97 -3.50
N GLU A 86 -5.46 3.80 -3.28
CA GLU A 86 -6.26 4.66 -2.40
C GLU A 86 -5.69 4.69 -0.98
N TYR A 87 -5.30 3.52 -0.49
CA TYR A 87 -4.71 3.36 0.83
C TYR A 87 -3.40 4.14 0.98
N LEU A 88 -2.48 3.97 0.03
CA LEU A 88 -1.18 4.65 0.06
C LEU A 88 -1.36 6.17 -0.06
N GLN A 89 -2.33 6.63 -0.85
CA GLN A 89 -2.65 8.05 -0.97
C GLN A 89 -3.21 8.65 0.31
N ASP A 90 -4.07 7.92 1.04
CA ASP A 90 -4.65 8.41 2.28
C ASP A 90 -3.65 8.45 3.44
N LEU A 91 -2.81 7.41 3.56
CA LEU A 91 -2.03 7.17 4.78
C LEU A 91 -0.57 7.60 4.67
N VAL A 92 0.10 7.33 3.55
CA VAL A 92 1.52 7.60 3.40
C VAL A 92 1.71 8.99 2.80
N PRO A 93 2.40 9.95 3.44
CA PRO A 93 2.62 11.28 2.86
C PRO A 93 3.55 11.21 1.63
N VAL A 94 3.46 12.21 0.75
CA VAL A 94 4.43 12.37 -0.35
C VAL A 94 5.76 12.77 0.27
N LEU A 95 6.87 12.29 -0.28
CA LEU A 95 8.18 12.82 0.05
C LEU A 95 8.23 14.28 -0.41
N THR A 96 7.91 15.21 0.47
CA THR A 96 8.19 16.61 0.24
C THR A 96 9.71 16.73 0.20
N ALA A 97 10.28 16.91 -0.98
CA ALA A 97 11.67 17.30 -1.08
C ALA A 97 11.81 18.64 -0.35
N THR A 98 12.39 18.62 0.85
CA THR A 98 12.82 19.84 1.52
C THR A 98 13.89 20.45 0.62
N ALA A 99 13.52 21.53 -0.07
CA ALA A 99 14.44 22.40 -0.80
C ALA A 99 15.31 23.20 0.18
#